data_AF-A0A1T4XI81-F1
#
_entry.id   AF-A0A1T4XI81-F1
#
_cell.length_a   1.000
_cell.length_b   1.000
_cell.length_c   1.000
_cell.angle_alpha   90.00
_cell.angle_beta   90.00
_cell.angle_gamma   90.00
#
_symmetry.space_group_name_H-M   'P 1'
#
loop_
_entity.id
_entity.type
_entity.pdbx_description
1 polymer ?
#
loop_
_entity_poly.entity_id
_entity_poly.type
_entity_poly.pdbx_seq_one_letter_code
_entity_poly.pdbx_strand_id
1 'polypeptide(L)'
;MGLISNYFKVMKLTEEMEKKSDVKGDLARMQAGMNGANQTLATMAAQRQSAEQSLAAGPIDGEVGRVDAAATITQFAPTGVMIAGRTVIELQLLVSLPGGIPLPVAHSAALDMGQIPRLVPGARIAVTLNPADPASLRIDWSKPAPV
;
A
#
# COMPACT_ATOMS: atom_id res chain seq x y z
N MET A 1 -16.22 -38.40 -59.27
CA MET A 1 -17.29 -38.69 -58.29
C MET A 1 -16.78 -38.47 -56.87
N GLY A 2 -16.75 -37.24 -56.33
CA GLY A 2 -16.08 -37.02 -55.02
C GLY A 2 -16.40 -35.75 -54.23
N LEU A 3 -17.25 -34.85 -54.72
CA LEU A 3 -17.53 -33.56 -54.03
C LEU A 3 -18.88 -33.56 -53.28
N ILE A 4 -19.85 -34.36 -53.71
CA ILE A 4 -21.21 -34.38 -53.14
C ILE A 4 -21.27 -35.19 -51.82
N SER A 5 -20.34 -36.12 -51.61
CA SER A 5 -20.29 -36.99 -50.41
C SER A 5 -19.80 -36.26 -49.15
N ASN A 6 -18.96 -35.22 -49.31
CA ASN A 6 -18.45 -34.46 -48.17
C ASN A 6 -19.50 -33.54 -47.54
N TYR A 7 -20.48 -33.05 -48.32
CA TYR A 7 -21.51 -32.15 -47.79
C TYR A 7 -22.49 -32.87 -46.85
N PHE A 8 -22.86 -34.11 -47.16
CA PHE A 8 -23.73 -34.93 -46.30
C PHE A 8 -23.04 -35.40 -45.01
N LYS A 9 -21.70 -35.57 -45.03
CA LYS A 9 -20.94 -35.89 -43.82
C LYS A 9 -20.85 -34.71 -42.84
N VAL A 10 -20.78 -33.48 -43.35
CA VAL A 10 -20.73 -32.28 -42.49
C VAL A 10 -22.05 -32.07 -41.76
N MET A 11 -23.20 -32.25 -42.42
CA MET A 11 -24.51 -32.15 -41.74
C MET A 11 -24.67 -33.17 -40.60
N LYS A 12 -24.26 -34.43 -40.81
CA LYS A 12 -24.29 -35.45 -39.76
C LYS A 12 -23.33 -35.17 -38.60
N LEU A 13 -22.23 -34.47 -38.85
CA LEU A 13 -21.25 -34.11 -37.81
C LEU A 13 -21.76 -32.96 -36.93
N THR A 14 -22.53 -32.02 -37.49
CA THR A 14 -23.15 -30.92 -36.74
C THR A 14 -24.26 -31.42 -35.82
N GLU A 15 -25.06 -32.38 -36.28
CA GLU A 15 -26.19 -32.95 -35.53
C GLU A 15 -25.76 -33.80 -34.33
N GLU A 16 -24.56 -34.41 -34.36
CA GLU A 16 -24.00 -35.13 -33.20
C GLU A 16 -23.31 -34.22 -32.17
N MET A 17 -22.85 -33.02 -32.55
CA MET A 17 -22.25 -32.09 -31.59
C MET A 17 -23.29 -31.39 -30.71
N GLU A 18 -24.50 -31.19 -31.21
CA GLU A 18 -25.61 -30.57 -30.46
C GLU A 18 -26.24 -31.52 -29.42
N LYS A 19 -26.17 -32.84 -29.65
CA LYS A 19 -26.84 -33.84 -28.80
C LYS A 19 -25.99 -34.33 -27.62
N LYS A 20 -24.70 -33.99 -27.58
CA LYS A 20 -23.76 -34.38 -26.51
C LYS A 20 -23.29 -33.23 -25.64
N SER A 21 -23.67 -32.00 -25.92
CA SER A 21 -23.36 -30.87 -25.05
C SER A 21 -24.31 -30.95 -23.85
N ASP A 22 -23.79 -31.45 -22.74
CA ASP A 22 -24.40 -31.41 -21.41
C ASP A 22 -24.48 -29.94 -20.94
N VAL A 23 -25.25 -29.10 -21.66
CA VAL A 23 -25.38 -27.65 -21.39
C VAL A 23 -25.86 -27.41 -19.96
N LYS A 24 -26.64 -28.35 -19.42
CA LYS A 24 -27.16 -28.28 -18.06
C LYS A 24 -26.09 -28.62 -17.01
N GLY A 25 -25.25 -29.63 -17.26
CA GLY A 25 -24.09 -29.97 -16.44
C GLY A 25 -22.97 -28.94 -16.51
N ASP A 26 -22.72 -28.36 -17.70
CA ASP A 26 -21.75 -27.28 -17.89
C ASP A 26 -22.19 -25.97 -17.25
N LEU A 27 -23.48 -25.61 -17.32
CA LEU A 27 -24.00 -24.42 -16.62
C LEU A 27 -23.97 -24.59 -15.09
N ALA A 28 -24.23 -25.80 -14.59
CA ALA A 28 -24.11 -26.11 -13.15
C ALA A 28 -22.65 -26.05 -12.67
N ARG A 29 -21.68 -26.54 -13.47
CA ARG A 29 -20.24 -26.37 -13.17
C ARG A 29 -19.80 -24.92 -13.26
N MET A 30 -20.34 -24.15 -14.19
CA MET A 30 -20.02 -22.73 -14.32
C MET A 30 -20.54 -21.92 -13.13
N GLN A 31 -21.75 -22.20 -12.63
CA GLN A 31 -22.27 -21.57 -11.40
C GLN A 31 -21.43 -21.92 -10.16
N ALA A 32 -20.97 -23.17 -10.04
CA ALA A 32 -20.06 -23.57 -8.97
C ALA A 32 -18.68 -22.88 -9.10
N GLY A 33 -18.14 -22.78 -10.32
CA GLY A 33 -16.91 -22.05 -10.62
C GLY A 33 -17.01 -20.55 -10.31
N MET A 34 -18.18 -19.95 -10.53
CA MET A 34 -18.42 -18.52 -10.28
C MET A 34 -18.51 -18.17 -8.79
N ASN A 35 -19.03 -19.07 -7.96
CA ASN A 35 -19.01 -18.92 -6.50
C ASN A 35 -17.58 -19.00 -5.93
N GLY A 36 -16.74 -19.90 -6.47
CA GLY A 36 -15.31 -19.95 -6.14
C GLY A 36 -14.53 -18.74 -6.67
N ALA A 37 -14.89 -18.25 -7.85
CA ALA A 37 -14.31 -17.04 -8.43
C ALA A 37 -14.64 -15.79 -7.61
N ASN A 38 -15.86 -15.68 -7.08
CA ASN A 38 -16.27 -14.52 -6.27
C ASN A 38 -15.49 -14.44 -4.94
N GLN A 39 -15.21 -15.58 -4.31
CA GLN A 39 -14.33 -15.64 -3.14
C GLN A 39 -12.88 -15.30 -3.51
N THR A 40 -12.38 -15.80 -4.64
CA THR A 40 -11.00 -15.52 -5.08
C THR A 40 -10.81 -14.05 -5.48
N LEU A 41 -11.81 -13.44 -6.13
CA LEU A 41 -11.81 -12.02 -6.47
C LEU A 41 -11.88 -11.14 -5.23
N ALA A 42 -12.65 -11.53 -4.20
CA ALA A 42 -12.71 -10.82 -2.93
C ALA A 42 -11.35 -10.82 -2.21
N THR A 43 -10.65 -11.97 -2.20
CA THR A 43 -9.29 -12.07 -1.64
C THR A 43 -8.27 -11.27 -2.46
N MET A 44 -8.38 -11.30 -3.81
CA MET A 44 -7.52 -10.47 -4.68
C MET A 44 -7.82 -8.97 -4.57
N ALA A 45 -9.07 -8.56 -4.35
CA ALA A 45 -9.44 -7.17 -4.15
C ALA A 45 -8.91 -6.65 -2.80
N ALA A 46 -9.02 -7.44 -1.73
CA ALA A 46 -8.42 -7.11 -0.44
C ALA A 46 -6.88 -7.05 -0.53
N GLN A 47 -6.26 -7.95 -1.30
CA GLN A 47 -4.81 -7.94 -1.53
C GLN A 47 -4.37 -6.82 -2.47
N ARG A 48 -5.25 -6.35 -3.38
CA ARG A 48 -5.00 -5.16 -4.20
C ARG A 48 -5.05 -3.89 -3.37
N GLN A 49 -6.01 -3.75 -2.45
CA GLN A 49 -6.06 -2.59 -1.56
C GLN A 49 -4.83 -2.50 -0.65
N SER A 50 -4.31 -3.63 -0.16
CA SER A 50 -3.05 -3.65 0.60
C SER A 50 -1.82 -3.42 -0.28
N ALA A 51 -1.81 -3.92 -1.52
CA ALA A 51 -0.77 -3.64 -2.51
C ALA A 51 -0.76 -2.18 -2.97
N GLU A 52 -1.92 -1.56 -3.17
CA GLU A 52 -2.05 -0.14 -3.55
C GLU A 52 -1.61 0.79 -2.42
N GLN A 53 -1.91 0.43 -1.16
CA GLN A 53 -1.36 1.15 0.00
C GLN A 53 0.16 1.02 0.12
N SER A 54 0.73 -0.14 -0.25
CA SER A 54 2.19 -0.36 -0.26
C SER A 54 2.89 0.09 -1.55
N LEU A 55 2.15 0.48 -2.59
CA LEU A 55 2.68 1.11 -3.81
C LEU A 55 2.60 2.64 -3.74
N ALA A 56 1.61 3.20 -3.03
CA ALA A 56 1.52 4.63 -2.74
C ALA A 56 2.54 5.08 -1.68
N ALA A 57 2.93 4.19 -0.77
CA ALA A 57 4.12 4.33 0.05
C ALA A 57 5.27 3.66 -0.71
N GLY A 58 6.06 4.42 -1.47
CA GLY A 58 7.18 3.90 -2.28
C GLY A 58 8.15 2.97 -1.51
N PRO A 59 9.13 2.35 -2.21
CA PRO A 59 9.98 1.29 -1.65
C PRO A 59 10.51 1.68 -0.28
N ILE A 60 10.14 0.91 0.73
CA ILE A 60 10.56 1.15 2.10
C ILE A 60 11.97 0.56 2.29
N ASP A 61 12.94 1.09 1.54
CA ASP A 61 14.36 0.81 1.79
C ASP A 61 14.64 1.20 3.26
N GLY A 62 14.94 0.21 4.09
CA GLY A 62 15.32 0.41 5.49
C GLY A 62 14.30 0.03 6.57
N GLU A 63 13.35 -0.89 6.35
CA GLU A 63 12.55 -1.45 7.46
C GLU A 63 13.38 -2.29 8.46
N VAL A 64 14.46 -2.92 8.00
CA VAL A 64 15.29 -3.78 8.85
C VAL A 64 16.06 -2.94 9.88
N GLY A 65 15.71 -3.06 11.16
CA GLY A 65 16.42 -2.42 12.27
C GLY A 65 15.94 -1.02 12.65
N ARG A 66 14.77 -0.57 12.17
CA ARG A 66 14.16 0.66 12.69
C ARG A 66 13.74 0.48 14.13
N VAL A 67 13.97 1.51 14.94
CA VAL A 67 13.51 1.58 16.33
C VAL A 67 12.44 2.65 16.46
N ASP A 68 11.41 2.35 17.26
CA ASP A 68 10.48 3.36 17.74
C ASP A 68 11.20 4.24 18.77
N ALA A 69 11.08 5.56 18.61
CA ALA A 69 11.70 6.53 19.48
C ALA A 69 10.79 7.75 19.68
N ALA A 70 11.10 8.54 20.71
CA ALA A 70 10.46 9.83 20.96
C ALA A 70 11.38 10.93 20.43
N ALA A 71 10.84 11.88 19.66
CA ALA A 71 11.55 13.09 19.29
C ALA A 71 10.90 14.31 19.93
N THR A 72 11.73 15.24 20.41
CA THR A 72 11.28 16.55 20.89
C THR A 72 11.56 17.57 19.81
N ILE A 73 10.55 18.35 19.41
CA ILE A 73 10.72 19.44 18.45
C ILE A 73 11.48 20.57 19.15
N THR A 74 12.68 20.92 18.69
CA THR A 74 13.44 22.04 19.25
C THR A 74 13.18 23.32 18.48
N GLN A 75 13.06 23.23 17.15
CA GLN A 75 12.78 24.35 16.27
C GLN A 75 12.10 23.85 14.99
N PHE A 76 11.37 24.71 14.31
CA PHE A 76 10.92 24.47 12.94
C PHE A 76 10.93 25.77 12.14
N ALA A 77 11.11 25.64 10.82
CA ALA A 77 11.02 26.75 9.88
C ALA A 77 10.33 26.31 8.59
N PRO A 78 9.35 27.07 8.08
CA PRO A 78 8.79 26.79 6.76
C PRO A 78 9.84 27.04 5.68
N THR A 79 9.95 26.15 4.69
CA THR A 79 10.88 26.33 3.56
C THR A 79 10.32 27.26 2.49
N GLY A 80 9.01 27.54 2.54
CA GLY A 80 8.28 28.24 1.48
C GLY A 80 7.97 27.36 0.26
N VAL A 81 8.37 26.09 0.27
CA VAL A 81 8.09 25.12 -0.80
C VAL A 81 6.83 24.34 -0.46
N MET A 82 6.01 24.07 -1.48
CA MET A 82 4.87 23.16 -1.36
C MET A 82 5.06 21.97 -2.32
N ILE A 83 4.85 20.76 -1.82
CA ILE A 83 4.90 19.52 -2.61
C ILE A 83 3.52 18.86 -2.54
N ALA A 84 2.88 18.64 -3.68
CA ALA A 84 1.54 18.04 -3.76
C ALA A 84 0.50 18.73 -2.84
N GLY A 85 0.58 20.06 -2.71
CA GLY A 85 -0.31 20.85 -1.85
C GLY A 85 0.02 20.81 -0.35
N ARG A 86 1.10 20.13 0.05
CA ARG A 86 1.60 20.09 1.44
C ARG A 86 2.74 21.07 1.64
N THR A 87 2.72 21.81 2.73
CA THR A 87 3.81 22.72 3.09
C THR A 87 5.01 21.92 3.57
N VAL A 88 6.16 22.15 2.98
CA VAL A 88 7.42 21.57 3.44
C VAL A 88 8.00 22.46 4.54
N ILE A 89 8.41 21.83 5.63
CA ILE A 89 9.09 22.52 6.73
C ILE A 89 10.42 21.82 7.04
N GLU A 90 11.37 22.57 7.55
CA GLU A 90 12.55 22.06 8.23
C GLU A 90 12.25 21.92 9.71
N LEU A 91 12.50 20.74 10.26
CA LEU A 91 12.38 20.43 11.68
C LEU A 91 13.75 20.19 12.26
N GLN A 92 14.01 20.82 13.40
CA GLN A 92 15.09 20.43 14.29
C GLN A 92 14.48 19.60 15.41
N LEU A 93 14.96 18.36 15.52
CA LEU A 93 14.45 17.35 16.43
C LEU A 93 15.58 16.90 17.36
N LEU A 94 15.23 16.67 18.62
CA LEU A 94 16.08 15.95 19.56
C LEU A 94 15.46 14.57 19.81
N VAL A 95 16.06 13.53 19.23
CA VAL A 95 15.54 12.17 19.32
C VAL A 95 16.13 11.44 20.51
N SER A 96 15.28 10.92 21.38
CA SER A 96 15.66 10.07 22.50
C SER A 96 15.61 8.62 22.05
N LEU A 97 16.79 8.04 21.80
CA LEU A 97 16.92 6.62 21.48
C LEU A 97 16.72 5.75 22.74
N PRO A 98 16.36 4.45 22.59
CA PRO A 98 16.22 3.53 23.71
C PRO A 98 17.46 3.40 24.62
N GLY A 99 18.65 3.77 24.11
CA GLY A 99 19.91 3.82 24.87
C GLY A 99 20.11 5.10 25.70
N GLY A 100 19.13 6.02 25.73
CA GLY A 100 19.16 7.24 26.53
C GLY A 100 20.01 8.38 25.96
N ILE A 101 20.68 8.17 24.81
CA ILE A 101 21.50 9.19 24.16
C ILE A 101 20.59 10.08 23.29
N PRO A 102 20.53 11.40 23.55
CA PRO A 102 19.81 12.34 22.70
C PRO A 102 20.58 12.58 21.39
N LEU A 103 19.90 12.43 20.26
CA LEU A 103 20.46 12.63 18.93
C LEU A 103 19.79 13.85 18.26
N PRO A 104 20.52 14.93 17.99
CA PRO A 104 19.99 16.04 17.20
C PRO A 104 19.87 15.61 15.73
N VAL A 105 18.69 15.81 15.14
CA VAL A 105 18.38 15.47 13.74
C VAL A 105 17.68 16.64 13.07
N ALA A 106 18.18 17.05 11.91
CA ALA A 106 17.50 17.93 10.99
C ALA A 106 16.66 17.09 10.02
N HIS A 107 15.38 17.40 9.86
CA HIS A 107 14.46 16.62 9.02
C HIS A 107 13.48 17.51 8.27
N SER A 108 13.44 17.38 6.96
CA SER A 108 12.44 18.04 6.12
C SER A 108 11.19 17.16 6.03
N ALA A 109 10.03 17.70 6.40
CA ALA A 109 8.75 16.99 6.31
C ALA A 109 7.71 17.80 5.54
N ALA A 110 6.96 17.12 4.67
CA ALA A 110 5.76 17.68 4.06
C ALA A 110 4.58 17.47 5.01
N LEU A 111 3.92 18.56 5.39
CA LEU A 111 2.83 18.53 6.35
C LEU A 111 1.47 18.77 5.72
N ASP A 112 0.49 18.03 6.23
CA ASP A 112 -0.91 18.31 5.99
C ASP A 112 -1.42 19.42 6.92
N MET A 113 -2.43 20.18 6.49
CA MET A 113 -2.98 21.30 7.28
C MET A 113 -3.42 20.89 8.70
N GLY A 114 -3.91 19.66 8.87
CA GLY A 114 -4.32 19.13 10.18
C GLY A 114 -3.17 18.83 11.14
N GLN A 115 -1.93 18.75 10.66
CA GLN A 115 -0.74 18.46 11.47
C GLN A 115 -0.08 19.73 12.01
N ILE A 116 -0.32 20.89 11.38
CA ILE A 116 0.29 22.18 11.75
C ILE A 116 0.12 22.53 13.23
N PRO A 117 -1.06 22.36 13.87
CA PRO A 117 -1.24 22.68 15.29
C PRO A 117 -0.36 21.85 16.24
N ARG A 118 0.20 20.74 15.79
CA ARG A 118 1.11 19.87 16.57
C ARG A 118 2.56 20.34 16.55
N LEU A 119 2.90 21.30 15.68
CA LEU A 119 4.25 21.87 15.57
C LEU A 119 4.48 22.91 16.65
N VAL A 120 4.80 22.45 17.85
CA VAL A 120 5.13 23.34 18.96
C VAL A 120 6.53 22.97 19.46
N PRO A 121 7.44 23.94 19.63
CA PRO A 121 8.73 23.67 20.26
C PRO A 121 8.50 23.12 21.67
N GLY A 122 9.21 22.05 22.01
CA GLY A 122 9.01 21.28 23.25
C GLY A 122 7.99 20.15 23.14
N ALA A 123 7.19 20.08 22.06
CA ALA A 123 6.28 18.96 21.85
C ALA A 123 7.05 17.67 21.54
N ARG A 124 6.56 16.56 22.08
CA ARG A 124 7.04 15.22 21.77
C ARG A 124 6.23 14.61 20.63
N ILE A 125 6.92 13.94 19.71
CA ILE A 125 6.32 13.23 18.58
C ILE A 125 6.89 11.82 18.49
N ALA A 126 6.05 10.89 18.03
CA ALA A 126 6.49 9.53 17.75
C ALA A 126 7.29 9.53 16.44
N VAL A 127 8.51 9.01 16.50
CA VAL A 127 9.36 8.85 15.32
C VAL A 127 9.86 7.41 15.23
N THR A 128 10.17 7.01 14.02
CA THR A 128 10.95 5.80 13.77
C THR A 128 12.20 6.20 13.03
N LEU A 129 13.32 5.55 13.31
CA LEU A 129 14.56 5.73 12.56
C LEU A 129 15.45 4.49 12.68
N ASN A 130 16.36 4.31 11.74
CA ASN A 130 17.44 3.34 11.87
C ASN A 130 18.62 3.99 12.63
N PRO A 131 19.07 3.47 13.78
CA PRO A 131 20.20 4.06 14.50
C PRO A 131 21.51 4.12 13.70
N ALA A 132 21.68 3.23 12.71
CA ALA A 132 22.81 3.25 11.79
C ALA A 132 22.68 4.32 10.68
N ASP A 133 21.47 4.82 10.43
CA ASP A 133 21.20 5.88 9.46
C ASP A 133 20.16 6.88 10.03
N PRO A 134 20.60 7.90 10.77
CA PRO A 134 19.72 8.93 11.33
C PRO A 134 18.91 9.72 10.28
N ALA A 135 19.38 9.78 9.04
CA ALA A 135 18.66 10.48 7.96
C ALA A 135 17.38 9.74 7.55
N SER A 136 17.27 8.44 7.86
CA SER A 136 16.08 7.62 7.64
C SER A 136 14.89 7.94 8.58
N LEU A 137 14.98 9.01 9.36
CA LEU A 137 13.92 9.41 10.30
C LEU A 137 12.58 9.58 9.59
N ARG A 138 11.54 9.02 10.20
CA ARG A 138 10.15 9.22 9.78
C ARG A 138 9.30 9.58 10.98
N ILE A 139 8.45 10.57 10.79
CA ILE A 139 7.51 11.02 11.80
C ILE A 139 6.20 10.28 11.61
N ASP A 140 5.70 9.67 12.68
CA ASP A 140 4.39 9.05 12.69
C ASP A 140 3.37 10.01 13.31
N TRP A 141 2.67 10.76 12.45
CA TRP A 141 1.65 11.71 12.87
C TRP A 141 0.35 11.05 13.35
N SER A 142 0.16 9.74 13.11
CA SER A 142 -1.03 9.01 13.53
C SER A 142 -0.99 8.61 15.00
N LYS A 143 0.23 8.47 15.55
CA LYS A 143 0.43 8.14 16.96
C LYS A 143 0.38 9.39 17.85
N PRO A 144 -0.14 9.28 19.08
CA PRO A 144 -0.01 10.34 20.07
C PRO A 144 1.46 10.50 20.48
N ALA A 145 1.78 11.65 21.07
CA ALA A 145 3.10 11.89 21.66
C ALA A 145 3.44 10.76 22.66
N PRO A 146 4.60 10.11 22.54
CA PRO A 146 5.04 9.14 23.54
C PRO A 146 5.24 9.85 24.89
N VAL A 147 4.70 9.24 25.95
CA VAL A 147 4.76 9.73 27.34
C VAL A 147 6.14 9.55 27.96
#